data_AF-M2B0K2-F1
#
_entry.id   AF-M2B0K2-F1
#
_cell.length_a   1.000
_cell.length_b   1.000
_cell.length_c   1.000
_cell.angle_alpha   90.00
_cell.angle_beta   90.00
_cell.angle_gamma   90.00
#
_symmetry.space_group_name_H-M   'P 1'
#
loop_
_entity.id
_entity.type
_entity.pdbx_description
1 polymer ?
#
loop_
_entity_poly.entity_id
_entity_poly.type
_entity_poly.pdbx_seq_one_letter_code
_entity_poly.pdbx_strand_id
1 'polypeptide(L)'
;MPKIITCTGYGTTGSSAVTNIIEEFESVKSLSAEFECSFLHEPDGIRDLESALHEGHRLKSDLAIKRFLRLADMLNKQRLFKKYFNGNFARHSEDFIASICIAHWNGSWHRGSDTIKFSKEDLLYYNLAKQVFLNEYSYSRYSLFEPNSWHPAYHMRNKSYYAHFTDLFYLKAQEYIGKLIAEIEVHVDGEKILIDQFFPAYDISAYLNYAPDTKVIIVDRDPRDMYVLNKSSWGESYIPTDDVDTFIRWYRGIRFSQQQEVQNKSVLLLHFEDLIFNYETSLDEIKCFLNFTDKDHIKKLKCFNPAQSIKNTYKFKNYPQWKDDVLKIEYELSEYCYHFPDDFIDSKEINVDTNKPIEDCIKSADAVQFEKVLPLKYKKKLSLLLFGMTNFGEAIESLAHRNTLKTKIKGLIKCGIFMFSFLIEYIYAIYIYRKYRKT
;
A
#
# COMPACT_ATOMS: atom_id res chain seq x y z
N MET A 1 24.57 -5.16 -12.38
CA MET A 1 23.53 -4.10 -12.36
C MET A 1 24.14 -2.83 -12.91
N PRO A 2 23.41 -2.12 -13.78
CA PRO A 2 23.76 -0.79 -14.26
C PRO A 2 23.53 0.25 -13.16
N LYS A 3 24.09 1.45 -13.33
CA LYS A 3 23.85 2.56 -12.40
C LYS A 3 22.44 3.08 -12.59
N ILE A 4 21.64 3.11 -11.53
CA ILE A 4 20.28 3.67 -11.58
C ILE A 4 20.36 5.18 -11.39
N ILE A 5 19.72 5.92 -12.29
CA ILE A 5 19.46 7.36 -12.15
C ILE A 5 17.95 7.53 -12.00
N THR A 6 17.51 8.38 -11.08
CA THR A 6 16.09 8.73 -10.94
C THR A 6 15.90 10.23 -10.80
N CYS A 7 14.99 10.78 -11.60
CA CYS A 7 14.50 12.15 -11.46
C CYS A 7 13.22 12.13 -10.63
N THR A 8 13.05 13.10 -9.75
CA THR A 8 11.91 13.16 -8.82
C THR A 8 11.67 14.60 -8.34
N GLY A 9 10.55 14.86 -7.66
CA GLY A 9 10.18 16.20 -7.23
C GLY A 9 8.89 16.24 -6.41
N TYR A 10 8.52 17.42 -5.90
CA TYR A 10 7.42 17.61 -4.95
C TYR A 10 6.04 17.76 -5.65
N GLY A 11 5.80 16.99 -6.71
CA GLY A 11 4.63 17.05 -7.58
C GLY A 11 4.66 18.26 -8.54
N THR A 12 4.72 18.02 -9.85
CA THR A 12 4.66 19.07 -10.91
C THR A 12 5.75 20.19 -10.80
N THR A 13 6.78 19.99 -9.97
CA THR A 13 7.93 20.91 -9.85
C THR A 13 8.81 20.92 -11.10
N GLY A 14 8.78 19.86 -11.92
CA GLY A 14 9.47 19.82 -13.23
C GLY A 14 10.67 18.88 -13.30
N SER A 15 10.65 17.78 -12.54
CA SER A 15 11.63 16.67 -12.64
C SER A 15 11.91 16.25 -14.10
N SER A 16 10.86 16.21 -14.92
CA SER A 16 10.91 15.90 -16.35
C SER A 16 11.85 16.80 -17.16
N ALA A 17 12.14 18.03 -16.72
CA ALA A 17 13.16 18.88 -17.34
C ALA A 17 14.56 18.26 -17.25
N VAL A 18 14.92 17.70 -16.09
CA VAL A 18 16.18 16.98 -15.89
C VAL A 18 16.12 15.62 -16.58
N THR A 19 14.99 14.90 -16.52
CA THR A 19 14.78 13.64 -17.29
C THR A 19 15.11 13.87 -18.77
N ASN A 20 14.58 14.95 -19.36
CA ASN A 20 14.85 15.30 -20.76
C ASN A 20 16.29 15.78 -21.02
N ILE A 21 16.96 16.49 -20.09
CA ILE A 21 18.41 16.80 -20.24
C ILE A 21 19.23 15.51 -20.27
N ILE A 22 18.93 14.54 -19.41
CA ILE A 22 19.68 13.29 -19.30
C ILE A 22 19.41 12.37 -20.50
N GLU A 23 18.21 12.41 -21.08
CA GLU A 23 17.89 11.75 -22.36
C GLU A 23 18.70 12.26 -23.55
N GLU A 24 19.42 13.39 -23.42
CA GLU A 24 20.32 13.89 -24.46
C GLU A 24 21.68 13.18 -24.51
N PHE A 25 21.99 12.36 -23.51
CA PHE A 25 23.24 11.61 -23.40
C PHE A 25 23.14 10.22 -24.05
N GLU A 26 24.23 9.74 -24.68
CA GLU A 26 24.26 8.43 -25.34
C GLU A 26 24.40 7.26 -24.35
N SER A 27 25.17 7.45 -23.28
CA SER A 27 25.46 6.41 -22.28
C SER A 27 24.33 6.17 -21.26
N VAL A 28 23.16 6.78 -21.46
CA VAL A 28 21.98 6.62 -20.58
C VAL A 28 20.80 6.06 -21.37
N LYS A 29 20.16 5.02 -20.82
CA LYS A 29 18.91 4.49 -21.35
C LYS A 29 17.73 4.86 -20.45
N SER A 30 16.94 5.82 -20.90
CA SER A 30 15.69 6.23 -20.26
C SER A 30 14.59 5.18 -20.46
N LEU A 31 13.90 4.82 -19.37
CA LEU A 31 12.58 4.22 -19.47
C LEU A 31 11.58 5.34 -19.84
N SER A 32 10.55 5.01 -20.61
CA SER A 32 9.66 6.02 -21.21
C SER A 32 9.05 6.92 -20.14
N ALA A 33 9.00 8.24 -20.38
CA ALA A 33 8.38 9.23 -19.50
C ALA A 33 6.86 9.03 -19.25
N GLU A 34 6.24 7.98 -19.80
CA GLU A 34 4.92 7.49 -19.37
C GLU A 34 4.99 6.56 -18.13
N PHE A 35 6.19 6.15 -17.70
CA PHE A 35 6.44 5.09 -16.72
C PHE A 35 7.15 5.61 -15.46
N GLU A 36 6.35 6.21 -14.59
CA GLU A 36 6.72 6.44 -13.19
C GLU A 36 6.82 5.07 -12.48
N CYS A 37 7.96 4.77 -11.85
CA CYS A 37 8.26 3.45 -11.29
C CYS A 37 8.17 3.44 -9.76
N SER A 38 7.06 3.95 -9.23
CA SER A 38 6.94 4.43 -7.85
C SER A 38 6.66 3.36 -6.78
N PHE A 39 6.65 2.07 -7.11
CA PHE A 39 6.28 0.95 -6.21
C PHE A 39 7.07 0.82 -4.90
N LEU A 40 8.21 1.52 -4.76
CA LEU A 40 8.96 1.63 -3.51
C LEU A 40 8.24 2.51 -2.47
N HIS A 41 7.56 3.57 -2.94
CA HIS A 41 6.96 4.66 -2.15
C HIS A 41 5.47 4.89 -2.41
N GLU A 42 4.86 4.21 -3.38
CA GLU A 42 3.40 4.07 -3.51
C GLU A 42 2.77 3.54 -2.20
N PRO A 43 1.51 3.91 -1.90
CA PRO A 43 0.73 3.25 -0.86
C PRO A 43 0.68 1.73 -1.10
N ASP A 44 0.85 0.93 -0.05
CA ASP A 44 1.05 -0.54 -0.10
C ASP A 44 2.45 -0.98 -0.62
N GLY A 45 3.38 -0.05 -0.90
CA GLY A 45 4.75 -0.32 -1.40
C GLY A 45 5.75 -0.86 -0.37
N ILE A 46 7.04 -0.92 -0.74
CA ILE A 46 8.09 -1.50 0.14
C ILE A 46 8.21 -0.72 1.46
N ARG A 47 8.14 0.62 1.44
CA ARG A 47 8.26 1.43 2.67
C ARG A 47 7.10 1.18 3.66
N ASP A 48 5.88 1.02 3.14
CA ASP A 48 4.67 0.65 3.90
C ASP A 48 4.82 -0.75 4.55
N LEU A 49 5.40 -1.69 3.80
CA LEU A 49 5.73 -3.04 4.28
C LEU A 49 6.80 -2.99 5.38
N GLU A 50 7.94 -2.35 5.11
CA GLU A 50 9.06 -2.22 6.05
C GLU A 50 8.61 -1.62 7.40
N SER A 51 7.82 -0.54 7.36
CA SER A 51 7.26 0.09 8.56
C SER A 51 6.42 -0.87 9.40
N ALA A 52 5.53 -1.64 8.75
CA ALA A 52 4.72 -2.65 9.42
C ALA A 52 5.55 -3.83 9.96
N LEU A 53 6.67 -4.16 9.31
CA LEU A 53 7.61 -5.19 9.78
C LEU A 53 8.49 -4.70 10.94
N HIS A 54 8.87 -3.43 10.97
CA HIS A 54 9.58 -2.80 12.09
C HIS A 54 8.72 -2.75 13.36
N GLU A 55 7.42 -2.47 13.25
CA GLU A 55 6.49 -2.58 14.37
C GLU A 55 6.31 -4.03 14.85
N GLY A 56 6.53 -5.02 13.96
CA GLY A 56 6.44 -6.46 14.26
C GLY A 56 5.05 -6.97 14.66
N HIS A 57 4.03 -6.10 14.74
CA HIS A 57 2.70 -6.49 15.18
C HIS A 57 2.04 -7.42 14.17
N ARG A 58 2.00 -8.73 14.49
CA ARG A 58 1.54 -9.85 13.64
C ARG A 58 0.37 -9.61 12.68
N LEU A 59 -0.66 -8.85 13.08
CA LEU A 59 -1.83 -8.56 12.23
C LEU A 59 -1.57 -7.42 11.22
N LYS A 60 -0.69 -6.47 11.56
CA LYS A 60 -0.20 -5.45 10.63
C LYS A 60 0.77 -6.05 9.63
N SER A 61 1.71 -6.92 10.05
CA SER A 61 2.57 -7.68 9.14
C SER A 61 1.75 -8.46 8.10
N ASP A 62 0.73 -9.21 8.55
CA ASP A 62 -0.18 -9.94 7.65
C ASP A 62 -0.89 -9.02 6.64
N LEU A 63 -1.46 -7.90 7.12
CA LEU A 63 -2.18 -6.98 6.25
C LEU A 63 -1.26 -6.24 5.28
N ALA A 64 -0.05 -5.85 5.71
CA ALA A 64 0.94 -5.17 4.88
C ALA A 64 1.47 -6.09 3.77
N ILE A 65 1.82 -7.34 4.10
CA ILE A 65 2.21 -8.35 3.09
C ILE A 65 1.06 -8.58 2.08
N LYS A 66 -0.18 -8.68 2.56
CA LYS A 66 -1.36 -8.82 1.69
C LYS A 66 -1.66 -7.60 0.82
N ARG A 67 -1.37 -6.40 1.32
CA ARG A 67 -1.48 -5.11 0.61
C ARG A 67 -0.41 -5.04 -0.48
N PHE A 68 0.86 -5.25 -0.14
CA PHE A 68 1.99 -5.31 -1.08
C PHE A 68 1.80 -6.34 -2.20
N LEU A 69 1.38 -7.58 -1.89
CA LEU A 69 1.11 -8.59 -2.92
C LEU A 69 -0.08 -8.21 -3.83
N ARG A 70 -1.08 -7.49 -3.31
CA ARG A 70 -2.20 -6.96 -4.11
C ARG A 70 -1.78 -5.77 -4.98
N LEU A 71 -0.90 -4.90 -4.48
CA LEU A 71 -0.24 -3.86 -5.28
C LEU A 71 0.55 -4.51 -6.43
N ALA A 72 1.37 -5.52 -6.13
CA ALA A 72 2.16 -6.24 -7.13
C ALA A 72 1.31 -6.91 -8.21
N ASP A 73 0.21 -7.59 -7.84
CA ASP A 73 -0.75 -8.15 -8.80
C ASP A 73 -1.43 -7.07 -9.68
N MET A 74 -1.70 -5.89 -9.12
CA MET A 74 -2.29 -4.76 -9.84
C MET A 74 -1.29 -4.10 -10.80
N LEU A 75 -0.08 -3.77 -10.32
CA LEU A 75 0.99 -3.17 -11.11
C LEU A 75 1.40 -4.09 -12.25
N ASN A 76 1.59 -5.38 -12.01
CA ASN A 76 1.97 -6.36 -13.05
C ASN A 76 0.96 -6.50 -14.21
N LYS A 77 -0.28 -5.99 -14.05
CA LYS A 77 -1.31 -5.95 -15.10
C LYS A 77 -1.28 -4.66 -15.92
N GLN A 78 -0.60 -3.61 -15.44
CA GLN A 78 -0.44 -2.37 -16.20
C GLN A 78 0.49 -2.57 -17.41
N ARG A 79 0.21 -1.84 -18.51
CA ARG A 79 0.95 -1.93 -19.78
C ARG A 79 2.46 -1.78 -19.60
N LEU A 80 2.89 -0.82 -18.78
CA LEU A 80 4.29 -0.41 -18.68
C LEU A 80 5.10 -1.31 -17.74
N PHE A 81 4.57 -1.64 -16.56
CA PHE A 81 5.13 -2.69 -15.69
C PHE A 81 5.25 -4.03 -16.44
N LYS A 82 4.21 -4.46 -17.19
CA LYS A 82 4.28 -5.69 -17.98
C LYS A 82 5.32 -5.64 -19.09
N LYS A 83 5.52 -4.47 -19.72
CA LYS A 83 6.55 -4.23 -20.74
C LYS A 83 7.95 -4.33 -20.13
N TYR A 84 8.22 -3.57 -19.07
CA TYR A 84 9.57 -3.40 -18.53
C TYR A 84 10.01 -4.53 -17.60
N PHE A 85 9.09 -5.22 -16.93
CA PHE A 85 9.39 -6.37 -16.07
C PHE A 85 8.93 -7.71 -16.66
N ASN A 86 8.69 -7.80 -17.97
CA ASN A 86 8.23 -9.00 -18.70
C ASN A 86 6.95 -9.68 -18.17
N GLY A 87 6.18 -9.03 -17.28
CA GLY A 87 5.08 -9.66 -16.54
C GLY A 87 5.52 -10.51 -15.35
N ASN A 88 6.81 -10.48 -14.96
CA ASN A 88 7.40 -11.14 -13.81
C ASN A 88 7.30 -10.33 -12.51
N PHE A 89 6.83 -9.07 -12.52
CA PHE A 89 6.82 -8.18 -11.34
C PHE A 89 6.09 -8.81 -10.14
N ALA A 90 4.91 -9.39 -10.37
CA ALA A 90 4.16 -10.09 -9.32
C ALA A 90 4.90 -11.34 -8.80
N ARG A 91 5.51 -12.14 -9.69
CA ARG A 91 6.27 -13.34 -9.30
C ARG A 91 7.47 -12.98 -8.44
N HIS A 92 8.29 -12.00 -8.86
CA HIS A 92 9.43 -11.54 -8.07
C HIS A 92 9.01 -10.95 -6.72
N SER A 93 7.82 -10.34 -6.65
CA SER A 93 7.23 -9.84 -5.39
C SER A 93 6.78 -10.97 -4.47
N GLU A 94 6.21 -12.05 -5.01
CA GLU A 94 5.92 -13.28 -4.27
C GLU A 94 7.20 -13.98 -3.78
N ASP A 95 8.24 -14.05 -4.62
CA ASP A 95 9.56 -14.57 -4.27
C ASP A 95 10.22 -13.74 -3.15
N PHE A 96 10.09 -12.40 -3.20
CA PHE A 96 10.58 -11.49 -2.15
C PHE A 96 9.87 -11.74 -0.82
N ILE A 97 8.53 -11.75 -0.81
CA ILE A 97 7.74 -12.07 0.39
C ILE A 97 8.10 -13.45 0.93
N ALA A 98 8.27 -14.46 0.08
CA ALA A 98 8.68 -15.80 0.51
C ALA A 98 10.08 -15.80 1.17
N SER A 99 10.98 -14.92 0.76
CA SER A 99 12.34 -14.81 1.33
C SER A 99 12.43 -14.09 2.69
N ILE A 100 11.42 -13.31 3.06
CA ILE A 100 11.35 -12.59 4.36
C ILE A 100 10.26 -13.13 5.31
N CYS A 101 9.38 -13.99 4.83
CA CYS A 101 8.27 -14.55 5.60
C CYS A 101 8.75 -15.68 6.54
N ILE A 102 8.56 -15.50 7.84
CA ILE A 102 8.94 -16.48 8.87
C ILE A 102 7.95 -17.65 8.91
N ALA A 103 6.65 -17.36 8.78
CA ALA A 103 5.61 -18.37 8.73
C ALA A 103 4.41 -17.89 7.91
N HIS A 104 3.84 -18.78 7.10
CA HIS A 104 2.53 -18.57 6.50
C HIS A 104 1.62 -19.78 6.76
N TRP A 105 0.35 -19.53 7.03
CA TRP A 105 -0.63 -20.56 7.35
C TRP A 105 -2.02 -20.14 6.87
N ASN A 106 -2.95 -21.09 6.76
CA ASN A 106 -4.37 -20.72 6.62
C ASN A 106 -4.85 -20.18 7.97
N GLY A 107 -4.95 -18.86 8.12
CA GLY A 107 -5.33 -18.15 9.34
C GLY A 107 -6.57 -17.28 9.13
N SER A 108 -7.08 -16.66 10.19
CA SER A 108 -8.13 -15.64 10.06
C SER A 108 -8.11 -14.68 11.24
N TRP A 109 -8.54 -13.44 10.98
CA TRP A 109 -8.79 -12.38 11.96
C TRP A 109 -9.68 -11.32 11.31
N HIS A 110 -10.20 -10.38 12.11
CA HIS A 110 -11.31 -9.51 11.74
C HIS A 110 -11.11 -8.59 10.51
N ARG A 111 -9.87 -8.33 10.07
CA ARG A 111 -9.55 -7.66 8.78
C ARG A 111 -8.62 -8.47 7.87
N GLY A 112 -8.38 -9.75 8.19
CA GLY A 112 -7.45 -10.61 7.46
C GLY A 112 -7.87 -10.93 6.02
N SER A 113 -9.05 -10.45 5.60
CA SER A 113 -9.62 -10.61 4.26
C SER A 113 -9.88 -9.30 3.53
N ASP A 114 -9.47 -8.14 4.06
CA ASP A 114 -9.75 -6.81 3.45
C ASP A 114 -9.19 -6.65 2.02
N THR A 115 -8.19 -7.45 1.66
CA THR A 115 -7.60 -7.48 0.31
C THR A 115 -8.26 -8.50 -0.64
N ILE A 116 -9.18 -9.33 -0.15
CA ILE A 116 -9.73 -10.50 -0.85
C ILE A 116 -11.18 -10.24 -1.29
N LYS A 117 -11.49 -10.47 -2.57
CA LYS A 117 -12.86 -10.43 -3.11
C LYS A 117 -13.45 -11.83 -3.14
N PHE A 118 -14.33 -12.16 -2.19
CA PHE A 118 -15.01 -13.46 -2.15
C PHE A 118 -16.15 -13.57 -3.16
N SER A 119 -16.32 -14.75 -3.76
CA SER A 119 -17.46 -15.07 -4.62
C SER A 119 -18.67 -15.52 -3.79
N LYS A 120 -19.84 -15.64 -4.45
CA LYS A 120 -21.06 -16.20 -3.85
C LYS A 120 -20.91 -17.67 -3.44
N GLU A 121 -19.96 -18.40 -4.01
CA GLU A 121 -19.63 -19.77 -3.59
C GLU A 121 -18.80 -19.75 -2.30
N ASP A 122 -17.78 -18.90 -2.22
CA ASP A 122 -16.90 -18.85 -1.04
C ASP A 122 -17.68 -18.41 0.21
N LEU A 123 -18.59 -17.44 0.05
CA LEU A 123 -19.51 -17.00 1.11
C LEU A 123 -20.51 -18.09 1.53
N LEU A 124 -20.97 -18.95 0.60
CA LEU A 124 -21.81 -20.11 0.94
C LEU A 124 -21.05 -21.08 1.83
N TYR A 125 -19.85 -21.50 1.43
CA TYR A 125 -19.09 -22.52 2.15
C TYR A 125 -18.49 -21.99 3.46
N TYR A 126 -18.15 -20.71 3.54
CA TYR A 126 -17.87 -20.04 4.82
C TYR A 126 -19.07 -20.05 5.77
N ASN A 127 -20.28 -19.70 5.30
CA ASN A 127 -21.47 -19.70 6.15
C ASN A 127 -21.87 -21.12 6.61
N LEU A 128 -21.68 -22.14 5.76
CA LEU A 128 -21.84 -23.55 6.15
C LEU A 128 -20.77 -24.00 7.16
N ALA A 129 -19.51 -23.58 6.98
CA ALA A 129 -18.41 -23.85 7.91
C ALA A 129 -18.66 -23.20 9.29
N LYS A 130 -19.12 -21.94 9.33
CA LYS A 130 -19.58 -21.26 10.55
C LYS A 130 -20.65 -22.08 11.26
N GLN A 131 -21.67 -22.53 10.54
CA GLN A 131 -22.76 -23.31 11.12
C GLN A 131 -22.35 -24.72 11.58
N VAL A 132 -21.35 -25.33 10.92
CA VAL A 132 -20.71 -26.56 11.40
C VAL A 132 -19.90 -26.34 12.68
N PHE A 133 -19.10 -25.27 12.76
CA PHE A 133 -18.36 -24.89 13.96
C PHE A 133 -19.31 -24.69 15.15
N LEU A 134 -20.38 -23.90 14.98
CA LEU A 134 -21.38 -23.65 16.02
C LEU A 134 -22.06 -24.93 16.51
N ASN A 135 -22.31 -25.88 15.60
CA ASN A 135 -22.89 -27.20 15.92
C ASN A 135 -21.95 -28.12 16.74
N GLU A 136 -20.63 -27.93 16.70
CA GLU A 136 -19.66 -28.76 17.45
C GLU A 136 -19.06 -28.06 18.67
N TYR A 137 -18.91 -26.73 18.65
CA TYR A 137 -18.23 -25.96 19.70
C TYR A 137 -19.01 -25.95 21.03
N SER A 138 -20.33 -25.71 20.97
CA SER A 138 -21.25 -25.70 22.11
C SER A 138 -20.84 -24.78 23.27
N TYR A 139 -21.37 -23.55 23.26
CA TYR A 139 -21.06 -22.45 24.20
C TYR A 139 -21.10 -22.79 25.71
N SER A 140 -21.72 -23.88 26.13
CA SER A 140 -21.74 -24.35 27.52
C SER A 140 -20.42 -24.98 28.00
N ARG A 141 -19.33 -24.85 27.23
CA ARG A 141 -18.02 -25.50 27.48
C ARG A 141 -16.83 -24.52 27.52
N TYR A 142 -17.10 -23.23 27.67
CA TYR A 142 -16.06 -22.19 27.75
C TYR A 142 -15.81 -21.84 29.22
N SER A 143 -14.59 -22.07 29.71
CA SER A 143 -14.19 -21.89 31.12
C SER A 143 -13.60 -20.50 31.44
N LEU A 144 -13.20 -19.74 30.42
CA LEU A 144 -12.52 -18.46 30.62
C LEU A 144 -13.50 -17.38 31.10
N PHE A 145 -13.17 -16.78 32.25
CA PHE A 145 -13.91 -15.66 32.82
C PHE A 145 -13.55 -14.36 32.08
N GLU A 146 -14.16 -14.13 30.91
CA GLU A 146 -14.22 -12.78 30.34
C GLU A 146 -15.46 -12.04 30.89
N PRO A 147 -15.30 -10.81 31.44
CA PRO A 147 -16.43 -10.01 31.92
C PRO A 147 -17.28 -9.42 30.78
N ASN A 148 -16.78 -9.49 29.54
CA ASN A 148 -17.50 -9.12 28.33
C ASN A 148 -18.00 -10.37 27.60
N SER A 149 -19.05 -10.23 26.81
CA SER A 149 -19.67 -11.34 26.07
C SER A 149 -18.89 -11.74 24.80
N TRP A 150 -17.55 -11.85 24.89
CA TRP A 150 -16.77 -12.48 23.84
C TRP A 150 -17.01 -13.99 23.89
N HIS A 151 -16.97 -14.60 22.71
CA HIS A 151 -16.99 -16.03 22.55
C HIS A 151 -16.25 -16.36 21.26
N PRO A 152 -15.53 -17.49 21.17
CA PRO A 152 -14.93 -17.89 19.92
C PRO A 152 -15.96 -18.01 18.79
N ALA A 153 -15.55 -17.60 17.60
CA ALA A 153 -16.37 -17.63 16.40
C ALA A 153 -15.53 -18.16 15.23
N TYR A 154 -16.18 -18.83 14.28
CA TYR A 154 -15.53 -19.21 13.04
C TYR A 154 -15.39 -17.99 12.12
N HIS A 155 -14.14 -17.65 11.78
CA HIS A 155 -13.81 -16.61 10.83
C HIS A 155 -13.19 -17.22 9.57
N MET A 156 -13.47 -16.62 8.41
CA MET A 156 -13.11 -17.19 7.11
C MET A 156 -11.59 -17.32 6.95
N ARG A 157 -11.08 -18.56 6.92
CA ARG A 157 -9.64 -18.81 6.86
C ARG A 157 -9.09 -18.53 5.46
N ASN A 158 -7.92 -17.89 5.40
CA ASN A 158 -7.21 -17.51 4.19
C ASN A 158 -5.69 -17.53 4.45
N LYS A 159 -4.87 -17.50 3.38
CA LYS A 159 -3.41 -17.47 3.51
C LYS A 159 -3.00 -16.22 4.30
N SER A 160 -2.52 -16.44 5.51
CA SER A 160 -2.06 -15.44 6.47
C SER A 160 -0.54 -15.55 6.62
N TYR A 161 0.11 -14.43 6.90
CA TYR A 161 1.57 -14.29 6.91
C TYR A 161 2.08 -13.72 8.24
N TYR A 162 3.28 -14.11 8.64
CA TYR A 162 4.03 -13.44 9.70
C TYR A 162 5.48 -13.22 9.28
N ALA A 163 5.91 -11.98 9.44
CA ALA A 163 7.28 -11.52 9.40
C ALA A 163 7.44 -10.35 10.38
N HIS A 164 8.67 -10.06 10.76
CA HIS A 164 9.10 -8.81 11.38
C HIS A 164 10.42 -8.39 10.70
N PHE A 165 10.86 -7.16 10.94
CA PHE A 165 12.11 -6.66 10.38
C PHE A 165 13.29 -7.45 10.95
N THR A 166 14.26 -7.78 10.09
CA THR A 166 15.51 -8.45 10.48
C THR A 166 16.66 -7.83 9.68
N ASP A 167 17.91 -8.02 10.13
CA ASP A 167 19.11 -7.50 9.45
C ASP A 167 19.25 -7.98 7.99
N LEU A 168 18.55 -9.06 7.62
CA LEU A 168 18.50 -9.60 6.26
C LEU A 168 17.47 -8.89 5.35
N PHE A 169 16.57 -8.05 5.89
CA PHE A 169 15.48 -7.44 5.11
C PHE A 169 16.01 -6.60 3.95
N TYR A 170 16.99 -5.71 4.19
CA TYR A 170 17.58 -4.89 3.13
C TYR A 170 18.35 -5.73 2.11
N LEU A 171 19.05 -6.80 2.53
CA LEU A 171 19.67 -7.74 1.60
C LEU A 171 18.63 -8.42 0.69
N LYS A 172 17.47 -8.81 1.24
CA LYS A 172 16.37 -9.39 0.44
C LYS A 172 15.63 -8.38 -0.43
N ALA A 173 15.54 -7.13 0.00
CA ALA A 173 15.06 -6.03 -0.84
C ALA A 173 16.02 -5.80 -2.01
N GLN A 174 17.33 -5.73 -1.78
CA GLN A 174 18.35 -5.60 -2.82
C GLN A 174 18.36 -6.78 -3.80
N GLU A 175 18.23 -8.03 -3.31
CA GLU A 175 18.05 -9.22 -4.16
C GLU A 175 16.78 -9.13 -5.04
N TYR A 176 15.69 -8.56 -4.51
CA TYR A 176 14.43 -8.35 -5.23
C TYR A 176 14.54 -7.24 -6.28
N ILE A 177 15.10 -6.09 -5.94
CA ILE A 177 15.34 -4.99 -6.88
C ILE A 177 16.32 -5.44 -7.98
N GLY A 178 17.40 -6.14 -7.65
CA GLY A 178 18.33 -6.67 -8.64
C GLY A 178 17.69 -7.62 -9.65
N LYS A 179 16.73 -8.45 -9.22
CA LYS A 179 15.91 -9.27 -10.14
C LYS A 179 15.04 -8.41 -11.05
N LEU A 180 14.42 -7.34 -10.54
CA LEU A 180 13.59 -6.44 -11.35
C LEU A 180 14.40 -5.62 -12.36
N ILE A 181 15.59 -5.15 -11.99
CA ILE A 181 16.51 -4.46 -12.91
C ILE A 181 17.00 -5.44 -14.00
N ALA A 182 17.28 -6.70 -13.67
CA ALA A 182 17.65 -7.71 -14.67
C ALA A 182 16.52 -8.01 -15.68
N GLU A 183 15.24 -7.88 -15.32
CA GLU A 183 14.12 -7.97 -16.28
C GLU A 183 14.10 -6.77 -17.24
N ILE A 184 14.48 -5.59 -16.75
CA ILE A 184 14.61 -4.36 -17.55
C ILE A 184 15.79 -4.48 -18.53
N GLU A 185 16.96 -4.95 -18.08
CA GLU A 185 18.19 -5.14 -18.89
C GLU A 185 17.97 -6.01 -20.15
N VAL A 186 16.92 -6.85 -20.20
CA VAL A 186 16.50 -7.58 -21.43
C VAL A 186 16.09 -6.64 -22.57
N HIS A 187 15.64 -5.41 -22.26
CA HIS A 187 15.13 -4.41 -23.21
C HIS A 187 16.06 -3.21 -23.39
N VAL A 188 17.09 -3.08 -22.55
CA VAL A 188 17.97 -1.91 -22.51
C VAL A 188 19.44 -2.32 -22.42
N ASP A 189 20.20 -1.93 -23.43
CA ASP A 189 21.65 -1.85 -23.37
C ASP A 189 22.06 -0.44 -22.93
N GLY A 190 23.05 -0.34 -22.05
CA GLY A 190 23.51 0.92 -21.44
C GLY A 190 24.11 0.74 -20.03
N GLU A 191 25.20 1.45 -19.74
CA GLU A 191 25.87 1.46 -18.43
C GLU A 191 24.99 2.07 -17.31
N LYS A 192 24.05 2.94 -17.70
CA LYS A 192 23.22 3.74 -16.81
C LYS A 192 21.77 3.70 -17.28
N ILE A 193 20.84 3.40 -16.38
CA ILE A 193 19.39 3.40 -16.66
C ILE A 193 18.75 4.58 -15.92
N LEU A 194 17.97 5.38 -16.65
CA LEU A 194 17.14 6.44 -16.06
C LEU A 194 15.72 5.91 -15.87
N ILE A 195 15.24 5.91 -14.63
CA ILE A 195 13.91 5.46 -14.22
C ILE A 195 13.21 6.65 -13.56
N ASP A 196 12.08 7.12 -14.10
CA ASP A 196 11.38 8.28 -13.53
C ASP A 196 10.67 7.90 -12.22
N GLN A 197 10.83 8.75 -11.20
CA GLN A 197 10.21 8.60 -9.87
C GLN A 197 10.38 7.22 -9.22
N PHE A 198 11.52 6.55 -9.45
CA PHE A 198 11.86 5.31 -8.76
C PHE A 198 11.97 5.53 -7.25
N PHE A 199 12.60 6.64 -6.84
CA PHE A 199 12.59 7.14 -5.47
C PHE A 199 11.71 8.41 -5.37
N PRO A 200 11.07 8.67 -4.21
CA PRO A 200 10.36 9.93 -3.97
C PRO A 200 11.37 11.08 -3.73
N ALA A 201 10.87 12.30 -3.51
CA ALA A 201 11.70 13.48 -3.22
C ALA A 201 12.06 13.64 -1.71
N TYR A 202 11.99 12.57 -0.92
CA TYR A 202 12.17 12.61 0.54
C TYR A 202 12.67 11.26 1.10
N ASP A 203 13.29 11.30 2.29
CA ASP A 203 13.83 10.14 3.03
C ASP A 203 14.74 9.25 2.16
N ILE A 204 15.56 9.87 1.29
CA ILE A 204 16.34 9.16 0.27
C ILE A 204 17.27 8.10 0.89
N SER A 205 17.80 8.38 2.08
CA SER A 205 18.62 7.46 2.86
C SER A 205 17.94 6.13 3.17
N ALA A 206 16.62 6.10 3.35
CA ALA A 206 15.87 4.85 3.53
C ALA A 206 15.77 4.06 2.21
N TYR A 207 15.46 4.72 1.10
CA TYR A 207 15.34 4.07 -0.22
C TYR A 207 16.68 3.56 -0.75
N LEU A 208 17.79 4.24 -0.42
CA LEU A 208 19.14 3.75 -0.68
C LEU A 208 19.43 2.40 0.01
N ASN A 209 18.73 2.04 1.10
CA ASN A 209 18.88 0.69 1.67
C ASN A 209 18.33 -0.41 0.74
N TYR A 210 17.42 -0.08 -0.19
CA TYR A 210 16.90 -1.01 -1.20
C TYR A 210 17.75 -1.03 -2.49
N ALA A 211 18.33 0.12 -2.87
CA ALA A 211 19.18 0.27 -4.05
C ALA A 211 20.33 1.28 -3.80
N PRO A 212 21.46 0.85 -3.20
CA PRO A 212 22.50 1.76 -2.69
C PRO A 212 23.22 2.63 -3.72
N ASP A 213 23.38 2.13 -4.94
CA ASP A 213 24.13 2.82 -6.02
C ASP A 213 23.28 3.82 -6.81
N THR A 214 22.03 4.06 -6.41
CA THR A 214 21.11 4.99 -7.11
C THR A 214 21.56 6.44 -6.97
N LYS A 215 21.60 7.18 -8.09
CA LYS A 215 21.72 8.64 -8.10
C LYS A 215 20.36 9.29 -8.30
N VAL A 216 19.99 10.16 -7.36
CA VAL A 216 18.72 10.88 -7.34
C VAL A 216 18.97 12.33 -7.76
N ILE A 217 18.13 12.87 -8.63
CA ILE A 217 18.05 14.32 -8.85
C ILE A 217 16.66 14.79 -8.46
N ILE A 218 16.60 15.66 -7.45
CA ILE A 218 15.39 16.29 -6.97
C ILE A 218 15.27 17.65 -7.66
N VAL A 219 14.17 17.88 -8.36
CA VAL A 219 13.84 19.20 -8.91
C VAL A 219 12.79 19.87 -8.03
N ASP A 220 13.12 21.04 -7.50
CA ASP A 220 12.18 21.95 -6.85
C ASP A 220 11.83 23.14 -7.76
N ARG A 221 10.89 23.99 -7.36
CA ARG A 221 10.34 25.09 -8.18
C ARG A 221 9.82 26.23 -7.30
N ASP A 222 9.83 27.46 -7.81
CA ASP A 222 9.28 28.62 -7.10
C ASP A 222 7.81 28.37 -6.64
N PRO A 223 7.49 28.49 -5.32
CA PRO A 223 6.15 28.24 -4.79
C PRO A 223 5.08 29.15 -5.41
N ARG A 224 5.47 30.36 -5.79
CA ARG A 224 4.57 31.38 -6.33
C ARG A 224 4.17 31.00 -7.76
N ASP A 225 5.12 30.53 -8.55
CA ASP A 225 4.84 29.96 -9.88
C ASP A 225 4.03 28.69 -9.80
N MET A 226 4.34 27.80 -8.85
CA MET A 226 3.58 26.57 -8.62
C MET A 226 2.12 26.83 -8.24
N TYR A 227 1.88 27.77 -7.32
CA TYR A 227 0.53 28.20 -6.90
C TYR A 227 -0.28 28.75 -8.09
N VAL A 228 0.32 29.69 -8.81
CA VAL A 228 -0.29 30.40 -9.92
C VAL A 228 -0.56 29.47 -11.10
N LEU A 229 0.39 28.61 -11.47
CA LEU A 229 0.22 27.65 -12.56
C LEU A 229 -0.85 26.60 -12.25
N ASN A 230 -0.98 26.17 -10.99
CA ASN A 230 -2.06 25.27 -10.64
C ASN A 230 -3.43 25.95 -10.79
N LYS A 231 -3.60 27.18 -10.27
CA LYS A 231 -4.83 27.97 -10.47
C LYS A 231 -5.11 28.32 -11.93
N SER A 232 -4.09 28.53 -12.76
CA SER A 232 -4.25 29.07 -14.12
C SER A 232 -4.27 28.03 -15.24
N SER A 233 -3.71 26.84 -15.03
CA SER A 233 -3.30 25.98 -16.15
C SER A 233 -3.25 24.48 -15.88
N TRP A 234 -2.89 24.03 -14.67
CA TRP A 234 -2.86 22.60 -14.37
C TRP A 234 -4.20 22.11 -13.77
N GLY A 235 -4.73 22.80 -12.76
CA GLY A 235 -5.96 22.40 -12.08
C GLY A 235 -5.85 21.11 -11.27
N GLU A 236 -4.64 20.73 -10.84
CA GLU A 236 -4.40 19.52 -10.07
C GLU A 236 -4.99 19.65 -8.67
N SER A 237 -6.03 18.84 -8.40
CA SER A 237 -6.81 18.92 -7.16
C SER A 237 -6.08 18.41 -5.91
N TYR A 238 -4.92 17.77 -6.08
CA TYR A 238 -4.03 17.39 -4.97
C TYR A 238 -3.08 18.53 -4.55
N ILE A 239 -2.96 19.60 -5.35
CA ILE A 239 -2.22 20.82 -5.01
C ILE A 239 -3.26 21.84 -4.49
N PRO A 240 -3.37 22.07 -3.18
CA PRO A 240 -4.56 22.67 -2.58
C PRO A 240 -4.54 24.21 -2.67
N THR A 241 -4.69 24.74 -3.89
CA THR A 241 -4.54 26.17 -4.16
C THR A 241 -5.76 27.03 -3.87
N ASP A 242 -6.94 26.44 -3.63
CA ASP A 242 -8.19 27.18 -3.38
C ASP A 242 -8.06 28.18 -2.22
N ASP A 243 -7.39 27.77 -1.14
CA ASP A 243 -6.98 28.59 -0.01
C ASP A 243 -5.45 28.73 -0.02
N VAL A 244 -4.95 29.97 0.00
CA VAL A 244 -3.50 30.24 0.08
C VAL A 244 -2.89 29.66 1.35
N ASP A 245 -3.58 29.71 2.49
CA ASP A 245 -3.01 29.24 3.76
C ASP A 245 -2.84 27.71 3.76
N THR A 246 -3.70 26.99 3.05
CA THR A 246 -3.60 25.54 2.86
C THR A 246 -2.50 25.19 1.87
N PHE A 247 -2.32 25.95 0.79
CA PHE A 247 -1.14 25.81 -0.07
C PHE A 247 0.17 26.09 0.69
N ILE A 248 0.21 27.16 1.49
CA ILE A 248 1.32 27.55 2.40
C ILE A 248 1.72 26.38 3.32
N ARG A 249 0.74 25.74 3.96
CA ARG A 249 0.97 24.57 4.83
C ARG A 249 1.39 23.34 4.05
N TRP A 250 0.80 23.08 2.90
CA TRP A 250 1.06 21.91 2.05
C TRP A 250 2.44 21.96 1.38
N TYR A 251 2.79 23.10 0.76
CA TYR A 251 4.08 23.33 0.11
C TYR A 251 5.23 23.19 1.10
N ARG A 252 5.02 23.62 2.37
CA ARG A 252 5.90 23.25 3.49
C ARG A 252 5.93 21.74 3.70
N GLY A 253 4.80 21.15 4.06
CA GLY A 253 4.72 19.78 4.59
C GLY A 253 5.42 18.73 3.71
N ILE A 254 5.35 18.87 2.39
CA ILE A 254 5.96 17.92 1.45
C ILE A 254 7.50 18.04 1.32
N ARG A 255 8.12 19.12 1.83
CA ARG A 255 9.57 19.37 1.81
C ARG A 255 10.26 19.06 3.15
N PHE A 256 9.61 18.33 4.04
CA PHE A 256 10.05 18.09 5.42
C PHE A 256 11.50 17.59 5.58
N SER A 257 12.01 16.77 4.66
CA SER A 257 13.39 16.27 4.69
C SER A 257 14.36 17.02 3.76
N GLN A 258 13.92 18.02 2.99
CA GLN A 258 14.69 18.62 1.90
C GLN A 258 16.11 19.06 2.31
N GLN A 259 16.25 19.67 3.49
CA GLN A 259 17.54 20.12 4.02
C GLN A 259 18.51 18.96 4.36
N GLN A 260 17.98 17.76 4.63
CA GLN A 260 18.75 16.53 4.83
C GLN A 260 19.18 15.95 3.47
N GLU A 261 18.30 16.02 2.45
CA GLU A 261 18.62 15.55 1.10
C GLU A 261 19.75 16.37 0.45
N VAL A 262 19.83 17.68 0.70
CA VAL A 262 20.94 18.55 0.24
C VAL A 262 22.31 18.10 0.80
N GLN A 263 22.35 17.38 1.92
CA GLN A 263 23.59 16.82 2.50
C GLN A 263 23.90 15.39 1.99
N ASN A 264 22.99 14.77 1.23
CA ASN A 264 23.12 13.40 0.77
C ASN A 264 23.96 13.30 -0.50
N LYS A 265 25.10 12.59 -0.46
CA LYS A 265 26.04 12.44 -1.58
C LYS A 265 25.49 11.64 -2.78
N SER A 266 24.32 11.02 -2.64
CA SER A 266 23.58 10.38 -3.73
C SER A 266 22.35 11.18 -4.20
N VAL A 267 22.22 12.42 -3.74
CA VAL A 267 21.26 13.42 -4.21
C VAL A 267 21.99 14.60 -4.85
N LEU A 268 21.41 15.15 -5.91
CA LEU A 268 21.62 16.53 -6.35
C LEU A 268 20.25 17.22 -6.33
N LEU A 269 20.16 18.41 -5.74
CA LEU A 269 18.93 19.20 -5.72
C LEU A 269 19.11 20.44 -6.60
N LEU A 270 18.18 20.67 -7.52
CA LEU A 270 18.19 21.79 -8.47
C LEU A 270 16.84 22.50 -8.45
N HIS A 271 16.81 23.79 -8.77
CA HIS A 271 15.55 24.48 -9.08
C HIS A 271 15.27 24.39 -10.58
N PHE A 272 14.00 24.24 -10.96
CA PHE A 272 13.54 24.28 -12.34
C PHE A 272 13.96 25.59 -13.06
N GLU A 273 14.03 26.68 -12.30
CA GLU A 273 14.46 27.99 -12.76
C GLU A 273 15.97 28.02 -13.12
N ASP A 274 16.83 27.32 -12.38
CA ASP A 274 18.27 27.24 -12.65
C ASP A 274 18.55 26.52 -13.98
N LEU A 275 17.81 25.45 -14.28
CA LEU A 275 17.85 24.75 -15.57
C LEU A 275 17.56 25.67 -16.78
N ILE A 276 16.92 26.82 -16.54
CA ILE A 276 16.51 27.78 -17.57
C ILE A 276 17.47 28.97 -17.64
N PHE A 277 17.74 29.62 -16.51
CA PHE A 277 18.52 30.85 -16.45
C PHE A 277 20.03 30.59 -16.31
N ASN A 278 20.40 29.48 -15.66
CA ASN A 278 21.77 29.07 -15.35
C ASN A 278 22.14 27.75 -16.08
N TYR A 279 21.51 27.48 -17.25
CA TYR A 279 21.51 26.19 -17.93
C TYR A 279 22.89 25.51 -18.09
N GLU A 280 23.92 26.23 -18.54
CA GLU A 280 25.26 25.64 -18.74
C GLU A 280 25.90 25.25 -17.40
N THR A 281 25.73 26.05 -16.35
CA THR A 281 26.19 25.73 -14.98
C THR A 281 25.45 24.52 -14.42
N SER A 282 24.11 24.48 -14.54
CA SER A 282 23.31 23.33 -14.11
C SER A 282 23.65 22.06 -14.90
N LEU A 283 23.98 22.18 -16.18
CA LEU A 283 24.44 21.08 -17.03
C LEU A 283 25.83 20.58 -16.57
N ASP A 284 26.76 21.47 -16.21
CA ASP A 284 28.06 21.09 -15.65
C ASP A 284 27.92 20.39 -14.29
N GLU A 285 27.02 20.85 -13.42
CA GLU A 285 26.69 20.19 -12.15
C GLU A 285 26.11 18.78 -12.36
N ILE A 286 25.13 18.63 -13.26
CA ILE A 286 24.54 17.33 -13.63
C ILE A 286 25.61 16.38 -14.20
N LYS A 287 26.46 16.86 -15.12
CA LYS A 287 27.56 16.05 -15.69
C LYS A 287 28.56 15.62 -14.62
N CYS A 288 28.93 16.51 -13.69
CA CYS A 288 29.84 16.21 -12.59
C CYS A 288 29.25 15.15 -11.65
N PHE A 289 28.00 15.33 -11.21
CA PHE A 289 27.30 14.43 -10.29
C PHE A 289 27.08 13.03 -10.88
N LEU A 290 26.69 12.94 -12.15
CA LEU A 290 26.40 11.68 -12.84
C LEU A 290 27.62 11.04 -13.53
N ASN A 291 28.76 11.73 -13.54
CA ASN A 291 30.00 11.35 -14.23
C ASN A 291 29.77 11.13 -15.74
N PHE A 292 29.22 12.14 -16.40
CA PHE A 292 29.10 12.25 -17.86
C PHE A 292 30.24 13.08 -18.45
N THR A 293 30.53 12.92 -19.75
CA THR A 293 31.45 13.78 -20.50
C THR A 293 30.72 14.52 -21.63
N ASP A 294 31.30 15.62 -22.13
CA ASP A 294 30.69 16.35 -23.26
C ASP A 294 30.61 15.52 -24.55
N LYS A 295 31.41 14.46 -24.67
CA LYS A 295 31.35 13.51 -25.79
C LYS A 295 30.06 12.70 -25.79
N ASP A 296 29.51 12.43 -24.61
CA ASP A 296 28.28 11.68 -24.42
C ASP A 296 27.03 12.51 -24.80
N HIS A 297 27.10 13.85 -24.79
CA HIS A 297 25.94 14.76 -24.92
C HIS A 297 25.45 14.98 -26.37
N ILE A 298 25.31 13.90 -27.13
CA ILE A 298 25.04 13.84 -28.59
C ILE A 298 23.74 14.55 -29.05
N LYS A 299 22.84 14.90 -28.13
CA LYS A 299 21.53 15.49 -28.41
C LYS A 299 21.30 16.85 -27.73
N LYS A 300 22.35 17.56 -27.30
CA LYS A 300 22.24 18.88 -26.64
C LYS A 300 21.15 19.79 -27.22
N LEU A 301 20.22 20.24 -26.37
CA LEU A 301 19.08 21.13 -26.65
C LEU A 301 17.96 20.56 -27.56
N LYS A 302 17.92 19.24 -27.78
CA LYS A 302 16.89 18.57 -28.61
C LYS A 302 15.74 17.99 -27.78
N CYS A 303 15.98 17.62 -26.52
CA CYS A 303 14.97 17.08 -25.61
C CYS A 303 14.54 18.14 -24.59
N PHE A 304 15.49 18.92 -24.04
CA PHE A 304 15.18 20.06 -23.17
C PHE A 304 15.72 21.37 -23.75
N ASN A 305 14.89 22.42 -23.81
CA ASN A 305 15.28 23.69 -24.41
C ASN A 305 14.89 24.88 -23.49
N PRO A 306 15.85 25.55 -22.83
CA PRO A 306 15.61 26.70 -21.95
C PRO A 306 14.75 27.81 -22.58
N ALA A 307 14.97 28.12 -23.86
CA ALA A 307 14.23 29.18 -24.57
C ALA A 307 12.76 28.82 -24.85
N GLN A 308 12.36 27.55 -24.69
CA GLN A 308 10.97 27.11 -24.65
C GLN A 308 10.45 27.11 -23.20
N SER A 309 11.21 26.50 -22.29
CA SER A 309 10.86 26.31 -20.87
C SER A 309 10.72 27.62 -20.08
N ILE A 310 11.46 28.68 -20.44
CA ILE A 310 11.40 30.02 -19.83
C ILE A 310 9.98 30.59 -19.74
N LYS A 311 9.10 30.23 -20.68
CA LYS A 311 7.68 30.63 -20.69
C LYS A 311 6.90 30.14 -19.47
N ASN A 312 7.45 29.19 -18.71
CA ASN A 312 6.85 28.57 -17.53
C ASN A 312 7.43 29.09 -16.20
N THR A 313 8.17 30.21 -16.24
CA THR A 313 8.75 30.91 -15.07
C THR A 313 8.17 32.32 -14.92
N TYR A 314 8.32 32.90 -13.73
CA TYR A 314 7.78 34.20 -13.32
C TYR A 314 6.27 34.38 -13.61
N LYS A 315 5.55 33.27 -13.67
CA LYS A 315 4.11 33.21 -13.83
C LYS A 315 3.41 34.03 -12.77
N PHE A 316 3.85 34.01 -11.50
CA PHE A 316 3.21 34.79 -10.43
C PHE A 316 3.10 36.30 -10.70
N LYS A 317 4.02 36.86 -11.50
CA LYS A 317 3.99 38.29 -11.89
C LYS A 317 2.90 38.62 -12.91
N ASN A 318 2.33 37.62 -13.59
CA ASN A 318 1.31 37.79 -14.62
C ASN A 318 -0.14 37.73 -14.09
N TYR A 319 -0.35 37.40 -12.81
CA TYR A 319 -1.67 37.26 -12.19
C TYR A 319 -1.77 38.16 -10.95
N PRO A 320 -1.82 39.49 -11.13
CA PRO A 320 -1.80 40.46 -10.02
C PRO A 320 -2.97 40.31 -9.04
N GLN A 321 -4.04 39.60 -9.41
CA GLN A 321 -5.16 39.23 -8.55
C GLN A 321 -4.79 38.27 -7.40
N TRP A 322 -3.60 37.66 -7.40
CA TRP A 322 -3.09 36.77 -6.35
C TRP A 322 -1.82 37.32 -5.68
N LYS A 323 -1.63 38.65 -5.70
CA LYS A 323 -0.42 39.30 -5.14
C LYS A 323 -0.34 39.18 -3.61
N ASP A 324 -1.46 39.37 -2.92
CA ASP A 324 -1.46 39.39 -1.45
C ASP A 324 -1.31 37.97 -0.88
N ASP A 325 -1.85 36.97 -1.59
CA ASP A 325 -1.59 35.53 -1.37
C ASP A 325 -0.07 35.27 -1.33
N VAL A 326 0.66 35.70 -2.38
CA VAL A 326 2.11 35.50 -2.52
C VAL A 326 2.92 36.07 -1.35
N LEU A 327 2.60 37.30 -0.90
CA LEU A 327 3.29 37.95 0.22
C LEU A 327 3.10 37.19 1.54
N LYS A 328 1.96 36.50 1.71
CA LYS A 328 1.70 35.69 2.90
C LYS A 328 2.52 34.39 2.91
N ILE A 329 2.80 33.81 1.73
CA ILE A 329 3.68 32.64 1.63
C ILE A 329 5.07 32.96 2.20
N GLU A 330 5.62 34.12 1.85
CA GLU A 330 6.99 34.50 2.23
C GLU A 330 7.16 34.74 3.75
N TYR A 331 6.06 35.00 4.48
CA TYR A 331 6.06 35.26 5.92
C TYR A 331 5.86 33.99 6.78
N GLU A 332 4.93 33.11 6.41
CA GLU A 332 4.40 32.08 7.30
C GLU A 332 5.32 30.85 7.50
N LEU A 333 6.32 30.60 6.65
CA LEU A 333 6.97 29.27 6.56
C LEU A 333 8.08 28.99 7.60
N SER A 334 8.24 29.83 8.62
CA SER A 334 9.45 29.95 9.44
C SER A 334 9.80 28.78 10.37
N GLU A 335 8.82 27.96 10.78
CA GLU A 335 8.92 27.18 12.04
C GLU A 335 8.52 25.69 11.92
N TYR A 336 9.26 24.91 11.13
CA TYR A 336 9.14 23.44 11.11
C TYR A 336 9.75 22.76 12.36
N CYS A 337 9.34 23.15 13.56
CA CYS A 337 9.96 22.71 14.82
C CYS A 337 9.08 21.74 15.64
N TYR A 338 9.68 21.11 16.66
CA TYR A 338 9.41 19.72 17.09
C TYR A 338 9.42 19.61 18.63
N HIS A 339 8.81 18.66 19.38
CA HIS A 339 7.60 17.80 19.32
C HIS A 339 7.33 17.35 20.80
N PHE A 340 6.62 16.24 21.06
CA PHE A 340 6.11 15.79 22.38
C PHE A 340 6.74 14.46 22.89
N PRO A 341 6.56 14.09 24.19
CA PRO A 341 7.13 12.87 24.82
C PRO A 341 6.10 11.73 25.13
N ASP A 342 6.61 10.61 25.67
CA ASP A 342 5.99 9.27 25.68
C ASP A 342 5.53 8.70 27.07
N ASP A 343 5.24 7.39 27.09
CA ASP A 343 5.09 6.40 28.18
C ASP A 343 3.68 5.94 28.64
N PHE A 344 3.42 4.61 28.58
CA PHE A 344 3.00 3.71 29.70
C PHE A 344 2.63 2.26 29.25
N ILE A 345 3.29 1.21 29.78
CA ILE A 345 2.89 -0.22 29.64
C ILE A 345 3.33 -1.09 30.85
N ASP A 346 2.42 -1.89 31.45
CA ASP A 346 2.58 -3.29 31.95
C ASP A 346 1.26 -3.76 32.62
N SER A 347 0.71 -5.01 32.58
CA SER A 347 1.15 -6.43 32.43
C SER A 347 1.65 -7.10 33.72
N LYS A 348 1.36 -8.37 34.09
CA LYS A 348 0.88 -9.57 33.34
C LYS A 348 -0.55 -10.02 33.80
N GLU A 349 -1.04 -11.26 34.01
CA GLU A 349 -0.53 -12.66 34.05
C GLU A 349 -1.69 -13.69 33.78
N ILE A 350 -1.45 -15.01 33.60
CA ILE A 350 -2.42 -16.00 33.01
C ILE A 350 -2.57 -17.35 33.79
N ASN A 351 -3.77 -17.96 33.75
CA ASN A 351 -4.12 -19.31 34.26
C ASN A 351 -4.30 -20.37 33.14
N VAL A 352 -4.26 -21.67 33.48
CA VAL A 352 -4.31 -22.81 32.52
C VAL A 352 -5.71 -23.46 32.43
N ASP A 353 -6.12 -23.85 31.22
CA ASP A 353 -7.41 -24.50 30.92
C ASP A 353 -7.28 -26.00 30.56
N THR A 354 -8.35 -26.78 30.75
CA THR A 354 -8.40 -28.24 30.52
C THR A 354 -9.53 -28.70 29.57
N ASN A 355 -10.17 -27.79 28.84
CA ASN A 355 -11.24 -28.14 27.91
C ASN A 355 -10.75 -28.91 26.68
N LYS A 356 -11.69 -29.50 25.93
CA LYS A 356 -11.43 -29.97 24.57
C LYS A 356 -10.94 -28.79 23.71
N PRO A 357 -9.78 -28.90 23.02
CA PRO A 357 -9.30 -27.83 22.15
C PRO A 357 -10.33 -27.41 21.09
N ILE A 358 -10.58 -26.10 21.01
CA ILE A 358 -11.40 -25.47 19.97
C ILE A 358 -10.90 -25.79 18.56
N GLU A 359 -9.60 -26.04 18.41
CA GLU A 359 -8.92 -26.41 17.17
C GLU A 359 -9.63 -27.56 16.44
N ASP A 360 -10.19 -28.54 17.15
CA ASP A 360 -10.92 -29.65 16.54
C ASP A 360 -12.25 -29.23 15.90
N CYS A 361 -12.98 -28.32 16.55
CA CYS A 361 -14.22 -27.74 16.00
C CYS A 361 -13.91 -26.87 14.77
N ILE A 362 -12.74 -26.22 14.76
CA ILE A 362 -12.24 -25.45 13.62
C ILE A 362 -11.84 -26.39 12.47
N LYS A 363 -11.09 -27.48 12.71
CA LYS A 363 -10.76 -28.50 11.69
C LYS A 363 -12.02 -29.05 10.99
N SER A 364 -13.06 -29.35 11.77
CA SER A 364 -14.38 -29.79 11.27
C SER A 364 -15.04 -28.79 10.30
N ALA A 365 -14.81 -27.49 10.48
CA ALA A 365 -15.36 -26.41 9.68
C ALA A 365 -14.46 -26.06 8.48
N ASP A 366 -13.14 -26.12 8.64
CA ASP A 366 -12.15 -25.85 7.60
C ASP A 366 -12.29 -26.80 6.40
N ALA A 367 -12.56 -28.08 6.65
CA ALA A 367 -12.89 -29.04 5.59
C ALA A 367 -14.06 -28.55 4.71
N VAL A 368 -15.13 -28.01 5.33
CA VAL A 368 -16.28 -27.45 4.61
C VAL A 368 -15.91 -26.21 3.82
N GLN A 369 -15.07 -25.34 4.38
CA GLN A 369 -14.67 -24.09 3.71
C GLN A 369 -13.74 -24.33 2.52
N PHE A 370 -12.73 -25.20 2.67
CA PHE A 370 -11.68 -25.39 1.66
C PHE A 370 -12.02 -26.45 0.61
N GLU A 371 -12.59 -27.60 0.98
CA GLU A 371 -12.97 -28.64 0.02
C GLU A 371 -14.18 -28.21 -0.83
N LYS A 372 -15.00 -27.30 -0.27
CA LYS A 372 -16.32 -26.89 -0.80
C LYS A 372 -17.25 -28.11 -0.96
N VAL A 373 -17.30 -28.93 0.08
CA VAL A 373 -18.13 -30.13 0.21
C VAL A 373 -18.68 -30.16 1.65
N LEU A 374 -19.91 -30.64 1.84
CA LEU A 374 -20.47 -30.88 3.18
C LEU A 374 -20.32 -32.36 3.57
N PRO A 375 -19.49 -32.72 4.58
CA PRO A 375 -19.30 -34.09 5.03
C PRO A 375 -20.59 -34.85 5.35
N LEU A 376 -20.58 -36.17 5.14
CA LEU A 376 -21.72 -37.08 5.34
C LEU A 376 -22.34 -36.96 6.75
N LYS A 377 -21.53 -36.73 7.80
CA LYS A 377 -22.02 -36.51 9.18
C LYS A 377 -23.00 -35.31 9.30
N TYR A 378 -22.88 -34.33 8.41
CA TYR A 378 -23.72 -33.13 8.40
C TYR A 378 -24.81 -33.12 7.33
N LYS A 379 -24.75 -33.98 6.29
CA LYS A 379 -25.79 -34.02 5.25
C LYS A 379 -27.21 -34.26 5.84
N LYS A 380 -27.31 -35.01 6.95
CA LYS A 380 -28.57 -35.19 7.72
C LYS A 380 -29.05 -33.95 8.49
N LYS A 381 -28.17 -32.97 8.74
CA LYS A 381 -28.45 -31.67 9.40
C LYS A 381 -28.59 -30.51 8.41
N LEU A 382 -28.54 -30.74 7.09
CA LEU A 382 -28.45 -29.66 6.08
C LEU A 382 -29.53 -28.58 6.22
N SER A 383 -30.78 -28.94 6.48
CA SER A 383 -31.87 -27.96 6.69
C SER A 383 -31.65 -27.08 7.92
N LEU A 384 -31.12 -27.64 9.02
CA LEU A 384 -30.76 -26.88 10.22
C LEU A 384 -29.57 -25.94 9.98
N LEU A 385 -28.55 -26.39 9.24
CA LEU A 385 -27.42 -25.54 8.87
C LEU A 385 -27.86 -24.38 7.96
N LEU A 386 -28.69 -24.65 6.94
CA LEU A 386 -29.25 -23.59 6.08
C LEU A 386 -30.21 -22.65 6.83
N PHE A 387 -30.87 -23.13 7.89
CA PHE A 387 -31.68 -22.30 8.78
C PHE A 387 -30.82 -21.34 9.62
N GLY A 388 -29.75 -21.85 10.24
CA GLY A 388 -28.79 -21.05 11.01
C GLY A 388 -27.97 -20.05 10.16
N MET A 389 -27.99 -20.18 8.83
CA MET A 389 -27.46 -19.17 7.89
C MET A 389 -28.39 -17.94 7.70
N THR A 390 -29.61 -17.96 8.25
CA THR A 390 -30.53 -16.82 8.21
C THR A 390 -30.37 -15.94 9.44
N ASN A 391 -30.68 -14.64 9.31
CA ASN A 391 -30.68 -13.68 10.42
C ASN A 391 -31.62 -14.12 11.56
N PHE A 392 -32.72 -14.80 11.22
CA PHE A 392 -33.67 -15.34 12.18
C PHE A 392 -33.11 -16.56 12.94
N GLY A 393 -32.43 -17.47 12.23
CA GLY A 393 -31.74 -18.62 12.82
C GLY A 393 -30.62 -18.19 13.76
N GLU A 394 -29.72 -17.32 13.30
CA GLU A 394 -28.64 -16.76 14.13
C GLU A 394 -29.19 -15.94 15.32
N ALA A 395 -30.33 -15.26 15.17
CA ALA A 395 -30.98 -14.60 16.30
C ALA A 395 -31.48 -15.59 17.36
N ILE A 396 -32.11 -16.71 16.95
CA ILE A 396 -32.58 -17.78 17.85
C ILE A 396 -31.41 -18.50 18.52
N GLU A 397 -30.35 -18.85 17.78
CA GLU A 397 -29.12 -19.44 18.35
C GLU A 397 -28.51 -18.48 19.38
N SER A 398 -28.37 -17.19 19.03
CA SER A 398 -27.88 -16.18 19.98
C SER A 398 -28.80 -15.95 21.18
N LEU A 399 -30.08 -16.36 21.14
CA LEU A 399 -31.02 -16.17 22.24
C LEU A 399 -30.76 -17.16 23.39
N ALA A 400 -30.34 -18.39 23.07
CA ALA A 400 -30.05 -19.44 24.04
C ALA A 400 -28.85 -19.10 24.96
N HIS A 401 -27.95 -18.24 24.52
CA HIS A 401 -26.67 -17.93 25.19
C HIS A 401 -26.63 -16.55 25.87
N ARG A 402 -27.80 -15.94 26.11
CA ARG A 402 -27.92 -14.61 26.75
C ARG A 402 -28.20 -14.72 28.23
N ASN A 403 -27.23 -14.33 29.05
CA ASN A 403 -27.32 -14.54 30.50
C ASN A 403 -28.20 -13.50 31.24
N THR A 404 -28.38 -12.28 30.73
CA THR A 404 -29.14 -11.22 31.43
C THR A 404 -30.53 -11.00 30.84
N LEU A 405 -31.50 -10.58 31.66
CA LEU A 405 -32.85 -10.22 31.20
C LEU A 405 -32.81 -9.14 30.10
N LYS A 406 -31.94 -8.13 30.25
CA LYS A 406 -31.74 -7.04 29.28
C LYS A 406 -31.24 -7.55 27.93
N THR A 407 -30.34 -8.54 27.90
CA THR A 407 -29.88 -9.13 26.63
C THR A 407 -30.91 -10.09 26.04
N LYS A 408 -31.60 -10.90 26.86
CA LYS A 408 -32.71 -11.78 26.43
C LYS A 408 -33.83 -11.01 25.74
N ILE A 409 -34.30 -9.90 26.32
CA ILE A 409 -35.33 -9.02 25.71
C ILE A 409 -34.85 -8.48 24.35
N LYS A 410 -33.61 -7.96 24.28
CA LYS A 410 -32.99 -7.56 22.99
C LYS A 410 -32.87 -8.70 21.97
N GLY A 411 -32.83 -9.95 22.43
CA GLY A 411 -32.81 -11.14 21.57
C GLY A 411 -34.18 -11.44 20.98
N LEU A 412 -35.23 -11.48 21.82
CA LEU A 412 -36.61 -11.64 21.39
C LEU A 412 -37.04 -10.58 20.36
N ILE A 413 -36.64 -9.32 20.57
CA ILE A 413 -36.88 -8.23 19.61
C ILE A 413 -36.19 -8.50 18.27
N LYS A 414 -34.93 -8.96 18.26
CA LYS A 414 -34.24 -9.37 17.02
C LYS A 414 -34.95 -10.54 16.33
N CYS A 415 -35.40 -11.56 17.06
CA CYS A 415 -36.16 -12.67 16.49
C CYS A 415 -37.46 -12.18 15.82
N GLY A 416 -38.19 -11.28 16.47
CA GLY A 416 -39.40 -10.67 15.90
C GLY A 416 -39.13 -9.90 14.60
N ILE A 417 -38.04 -9.12 14.55
CA ILE A 417 -37.65 -8.35 13.35
C ILE A 417 -37.27 -9.28 12.19
N PHE A 418 -36.42 -10.29 12.42
CA PHE A 418 -35.92 -11.15 11.34
C PHE A 418 -36.89 -12.25 10.90
N MET A 419 -37.97 -12.50 11.65
CA MET A 419 -39.03 -13.44 11.25
C MET A 419 -39.65 -13.07 9.89
N PHE A 420 -39.71 -11.78 9.56
CA PHE A 420 -40.29 -11.28 8.31
C PHE A 420 -39.39 -11.50 7.08
N SER A 421 -38.06 -11.54 7.24
CA SER A 421 -37.12 -11.81 6.13
C SER A 421 -36.77 -13.30 5.99
N PHE A 422 -36.94 -14.09 7.06
CA PHE A 422 -36.58 -15.51 7.14
C PHE A 422 -36.90 -16.35 5.90
N LEU A 423 -38.14 -16.31 5.40
CA LEU A 423 -38.57 -17.16 4.27
C LEU A 423 -37.77 -16.85 2.98
N ILE A 424 -37.49 -15.57 2.73
CA ILE A 424 -36.72 -15.13 1.56
C ILE A 424 -35.26 -15.56 1.71
N GLU A 425 -34.67 -15.34 2.89
CA GLU A 425 -33.29 -15.73 3.21
C GLU A 425 -33.08 -17.26 3.10
N TYR A 426 -34.01 -18.06 3.64
CA TYR A 426 -33.93 -19.52 3.63
C TYR A 426 -34.12 -20.11 2.21
N ILE A 427 -35.06 -19.58 1.43
CA ILE A 427 -35.23 -19.97 0.01
C ILE A 427 -33.97 -19.58 -0.80
N TYR A 428 -33.38 -18.41 -0.55
CA TYR A 428 -32.13 -17.99 -1.18
C TYR A 428 -30.95 -18.90 -0.78
N ALA A 429 -30.83 -19.27 0.49
CA ALA A 429 -29.82 -20.22 0.97
C ALA A 429 -29.96 -21.60 0.29
N ILE A 430 -31.18 -22.12 0.15
CA ILE A 430 -31.46 -23.36 -0.59
C ILE A 430 -31.09 -23.22 -2.08
N TYR A 431 -31.43 -22.10 -2.71
CA TYR A 431 -31.09 -21.85 -4.13
C TYR A 431 -29.57 -21.80 -4.35
N ILE A 432 -28.85 -21.01 -3.54
CA ILE A 432 -27.39 -20.88 -3.62
C ILE A 432 -26.70 -22.21 -3.32
N TYR A 433 -27.15 -22.96 -2.31
CA TYR A 433 -26.64 -24.31 -2.06
C TYR A 433 -26.90 -25.27 -3.24
N ARG A 434 -28.12 -25.28 -3.81
CA ARG A 434 -28.42 -26.11 -4.98
C ARG A 434 -27.60 -25.75 -6.22
N LYS A 435 -27.21 -24.47 -6.36
CA LYS A 435 -26.40 -23.95 -7.47
C LYS A 435 -24.91 -24.30 -7.36
N TYR A 436 -24.35 -24.29 -6.15
CA TYR A 436 -22.90 -24.45 -5.91
C TYR A 436 -22.52 -25.74 -5.16
N ARG A 437 -23.48 -26.63 -4.85
CA ARG A 437 -23.15 -27.97 -4.34
C ARG A 437 -22.36 -28.76 -5.38
N LYS A 438 -21.21 -29.29 -4.98
CA LYS A 438 -20.56 -30.41 -5.66
C LYS A 438 -21.31 -31.71 -5.30
N THR A 439 -21.36 -32.66 -6.22
CA THR A 439 -22.03 -33.97 -6.04
C THR A 439 -21.28 -34.85 -5.05
#